data_AF-A0A1R3UTQ9-F1
#
_entry.id   AF-A0A1R3UTQ9-F1
#
_cell.length_a   1.000
_cell.length_b   1.000
_cell.length_c   1.000
_cell.angle_alpha   90.00
_cell.angle_beta   90.00
_cell.angle_gamma   90.00
#
_symmetry.space_group_name_H-M   'P 1'
#
loop_
_entity.id
_entity.type
_entity.pdbx_description
1 polymer ?
#
loop_
_entity_poly.entity_id
_entity_poly.type
_entity_poly.pdbx_seq_one_letter_code
_entity_poly.pdbx_strand_id
1 'polypeptide(L)'
;MNALVPAPLLIRPSTGVLMHSVFEANPDVSASYSPDLPEVFWHALGVCRESQRAITVAEVAARTGHSAAVTGVVLSELAELDLVRSVCAPARAERLRTWAALEQQVPVAVAVVKLLIVGTQHQQTHHALATLAQEGPWRLQNDPCVEVATRRIAPDLDMLALGVSGLGGGSSVWSDACREAFGAVVITGPSPEELTSARESLSTLRAAGVPVVVLIHHDAEGEVDTDMVRACMGLPDHTPVVIGDVYRRGVCEALMDLCSTLMNGGRR
;
A
#
# COMPACT_ATOMS: atom_id res chain seq x y z
N MET A 1 -35.37 -36.73 -24.16
CA MET A 1 -35.36 -35.28 -23.84
C MET A 1 -34.17 -35.04 -22.93
N ASN A 2 -33.04 -34.59 -23.48
CA ASN A 2 -31.87 -34.25 -22.69
C ASN A 2 -32.09 -32.85 -22.11
N ALA A 3 -32.19 -32.77 -20.78
CA ALA A 3 -32.18 -31.51 -20.07
C ALA A 3 -30.80 -30.87 -20.25
N LEU A 4 -30.73 -29.81 -21.07
CA LEU A 4 -29.60 -28.89 -21.10
C LEU A 4 -29.56 -28.19 -19.74
N VAL A 5 -28.69 -28.65 -18.86
CA VAL A 5 -28.31 -27.90 -17.65
C VAL A 5 -27.66 -26.60 -18.16
N PRO A 6 -28.12 -25.41 -17.73
CA PRO A 6 -27.46 -24.16 -18.10
C PRO A 6 -26.02 -24.22 -17.61
N ALA A 7 -25.05 -24.01 -18.50
CA ALA A 7 -23.68 -23.81 -18.08
C ALA A 7 -23.68 -22.65 -17.06
N PRO A 8 -23.03 -22.80 -15.88
CA PRO A 8 -22.90 -21.67 -14.98
C PRO A 8 -22.27 -20.54 -15.78
N LEU A 9 -22.90 -19.36 -15.74
CA LEU A 9 -22.31 -18.12 -16.23
C LEU A 9 -21.03 -17.93 -15.40
N LEU A 10 -19.92 -18.50 -15.86
CA LEU A 10 -18.58 -18.30 -15.36
C LEU A 10 -18.17 -16.87 -15.72
N ILE A 11 -18.82 -15.90 -15.09
CA ILE A 11 -18.34 -14.53 -15.02
C ILE A 11 -17.06 -14.64 -14.21
N ARG A 12 -15.92 -14.76 -14.89
CA ARG A 12 -14.63 -14.74 -14.19
C ARG A 12 -14.49 -13.34 -13.58
N PRO A 13 -14.40 -13.20 -12.24
CA PRO A 13 -14.25 -11.89 -11.63
C PRO A 13 -12.97 -11.22 -12.13
N SER A 14 -13.13 -10.02 -12.70
CA SER A 14 -12.03 -9.18 -13.21
C SER A 14 -11.31 -8.41 -12.11
N THR A 15 -11.90 -8.35 -10.91
CA THR A 15 -11.49 -7.44 -9.85
C THR A 15 -11.01 -8.20 -8.62
N GLY A 16 -9.79 -7.86 -8.18
CA GLY A 16 -9.22 -8.33 -6.92
C GLY A 16 -9.54 -7.38 -5.77
N VAL A 17 -9.88 -7.90 -4.61
CA VAL A 17 -10.20 -7.13 -3.40
C VAL A 17 -9.20 -7.47 -2.30
N LEU A 18 -8.55 -6.45 -1.75
CA LEU A 18 -7.67 -6.57 -0.59
C LEU A 18 -8.49 -6.48 0.70
N MET A 19 -8.83 -7.65 1.25
CA MET A 19 -9.69 -7.77 2.44
C MET A 19 -9.05 -7.24 3.73
N HIS A 20 -7.73 -7.11 3.78
CA HIS A 20 -6.97 -6.76 4.98
C HIS A 20 -6.73 -5.24 5.16
N SER A 21 -7.23 -4.40 4.26
CA SER A 21 -7.13 -2.93 4.35
C SER A 21 -8.45 -2.35 4.87
N VAL A 22 -8.72 -2.53 6.16
CA VAL A 22 -9.96 -2.11 6.84
C VAL A 22 -9.78 -0.78 7.57
N PHE A 23 -8.99 0.14 6.99
CA PHE A 23 -8.86 1.50 7.54
C PHE A 23 -10.24 2.09 7.81
N GLU A 24 -10.35 2.92 8.85
CA GLU A 24 -11.51 3.78 9.08
C GLU A 24 -11.57 4.84 7.97
N ALA A 25 -12.01 4.42 6.78
CA ALA A 25 -12.17 5.29 5.61
C ALA A 25 -13.29 6.32 5.81
N ASN A 26 -14.23 6.01 6.72
CA ASN A 26 -15.36 6.85 7.08
C ASN A 26 -15.55 6.85 8.61
N PRO A 27 -14.72 7.59 9.37
CA PRO A 27 -14.80 7.63 10.84
C PRO A 27 -16.10 8.28 11.35
N ASP A 28 -16.80 9.03 10.49
CA ASP A 28 -18.08 9.70 10.83
C ASP A 28 -19.29 8.77 10.81
N VAL A 29 -19.12 7.50 10.42
CA VAL A 29 -20.23 6.52 10.41
C VAL A 29 -20.54 6.10 11.84
N SER A 30 -21.73 6.49 12.32
CA SER A 30 -22.19 6.22 13.69
C SER A 30 -22.09 4.74 14.08
N ALA A 31 -21.79 4.46 15.35
CA ALA A 31 -21.88 3.11 15.91
C ALA A 31 -23.30 2.52 15.85
N SER A 32 -24.34 3.34 15.70
CA SER A 32 -25.73 2.93 15.49
C SER A 32 -26.11 2.74 14.02
N TYR A 33 -25.13 2.67 13.13
CA TYR A 33 -25.34 2.55 11.68
C TYR A 33 -25.95 1.19 11.30
N SER A 34 -27.11 1.23 10.65
CA SER A 34 -27.83 0.05 10.17
C SER A 34 -28.17 0.23 8.68
N PRO A 35 -27.25 -0.09 7.77
CA PRO A 35 -27.47 0.06 6.34
C PRO A 35 -28.42 -1.00 5.77
N ASP A 36 -29.03 -0.69 4.63
CA ASP A 36 -29.71 -1.69 3.80
C ASP A 36 -28.66 -2.56 3.09
N LEU A 37 -28.42 -3.77 3.61
CA LEU A 37 -27.38 -4.67 3.11
C LEU A 37 -27.50 -4.98 1.60
N PRO A 38 -28.69 -5.26 1.05
CA PRO A 38 -28.92 -5.31 -0.40
C PRO A 38 -28.41 -4.10 -1.19
N GLU A 39 -28.63 -2.88 -0.69
CA GLU A 39 -28.15 -1.66 -1.35
C GLU A 39 -26.62 -1.59 -1.33
N VAL A 40 -26.02 -1.84 -0.16
CA VAL A 40 -24.55 -1.90 0.02
C VAL A 40 -23.95 -2.94 -0.93
N PHE A 41 -24.59 -4.10 -1.06
CA PHE A 41 -24.17 -5.18 -1.97
C PHE A 41 -24.09 -4.71 -3.42
N TRP A 42 -25.16 -4.08 -3.92
CA TRP A 42 -25.19 -3.61 -5.30
C TRP A 42 -24.21 -2.46 -5.55
N HIS A 43 -24.06 -1.53 -4.61
CA HIS A 43 -23.08 -0.46 -4.70
C HIS A 43 -21.64 -0.98 -4.69
N ALA A 44 -21.30 -1.88 -3.76
CA ALA A 44 -19.98 -2.49 -3.68
C ALA A 44 -19.66 -3.29 -4.96
N LEU A 45 -20.62 -4.07 -5.47
CA LEU A 45 -20.47 -4.79 -6.74
C LEU A 45 -20.29 -3.83 -7.91
N GLY A 46 -21.04 -2.72 -7.97
CA GLY A 46 -20.89 -1.69 -8.99
C GLY A 46 -19.48 -1.11 -9.02
N VAL A 47 -18.99 -0.64 -7.86
CA VAL A 47 -17.63 -0.12 -7.70
C VAL A 47 -16.58 -1.16 -8.12
N CYS A 48 -16.75 -2.43 -7.73
CA CYS A 48 -15.83 -3.49 -8.09
C CYS A 48 -15.83 -3.76 -9.61
N ARG A 49 -16.99 -3.78 -10.27
CA ARG A 49 -17.09 -4.05 -11.73
C ARG A 49 -16.57 -2.90 -12.59
N GLU A 50 -16.72 -1.67 -12.12
CA GLU A 50 -16.15 -0.49 -12.77
C GLU A 50 -14.64 -0.39 -12.59
N SER A 51 -14.10 -0.99 -11.51
CA SER A 51 -12.67 -1.01 -11.26
C SER A 51 -11.94 -1.91 -12.27
N GLN A 52 -10.96 -1.34 -12.97
CA GLN A 52 -10.04 -2.09 -13.83
C GLN A 52 -8.77 -2.56 -13.08
N ARG A 53 -8.78 -2.45 -11.74
CA ARG A 53 -7.64 -2.77 -10.88
C ARG A 53 -8.06 -3.41 -9.56
N ALA A 54 -7.09 -3.95 -8.83
CA ALA A 54 -7.32 -4.33 -7.45
C ALA A 54 -7.75 -3.11 -6.60
N ILE A 55 -8.68 -3.35 -5.67
CA ILE A 55 -9.28 -2.32 -4.80
C ILE A 55 -9.25 -2.78 -3.34
N THR A 56 -9.12 -1.85 -2.40
CA THR A 56 -9.18 -2.18 -0.95
C THR A 56 -10.60 -2.10 -0.43
N VAL A 57 -10.88 -2.80 0.68
CA VAL A 57 -12.14 -2.63 1.42
C VAL A 57 -12.36 -1.16 1.80
N ALA A 58 -11.32 -0.49 2.31
CA ALA A 58 -11.38 0.93 2.66
C ALA A 58 -11.73 1.83 1.47
N GLU A 59 -11.19 1.56 0.27
CA GLU A 59 -11.53 2.32 -0.93
C GLU A 59 -12.99 2.11 -1.37
N VAL A 60 -13.47 0.85 -1.35
CA VAL A 60 -14.90 0.59 -1.64
C VAL A 60 -15.76 1.34 -0.61
N ALA A 61 -15.43 1.24 0.67
CA ALA A 61 -16.17 1.86 1.76
C ALA A 61 -16.29 3.38 1.60
N ALA A 62 -15.19 4.07 1.30
CA ALA A 62 -15.20 5.51 1.08
C ALA A 62 -15.92 5.92 -0.22
N ARG A 63 -15.87 5.11 -1.28
CA ARG A 63 -16.65 5.37 -2.51
C ARG A 63 -18.15 5.15 -2.34
N THR A 64 -18.55 4.19 -1.50
CA THR A 64 -19.96 3.89 -1.25
C THR A 64 -20.54 4.65 -0.05
N GLY A 65 -19.70 5.37 0.72
CA GLY A 65 -20.13 6.07 1.93
C GLY A 65 -20.57 5.14 3.07
N HIS A 66 -19.97 3.95 3.17
CA HIS A 66 -20.30 2.92 4.15
C HIS A 66 -19.12 2.66 5.10
N SER A 67 -19.34 2.05 6.26
CA SER A 67 -18.22 1.67 7.12
C SER A 67 -17.37 0.58 6.46
N ALA A 68 -16.05 0.60 6.69
CA ALA A 68 -15.15 -0.43 6.17
C ALA A 68 -15.51 -1.83 6.70
N ALA A 69 -16.01 -1.93 7.94
CA ALA A 69 -16.48 -3.18 8.52
C ALA A 69 -17.67 -3.77 7.76
N VAL A 70 -18.74 -3.00 7.52
CA VAL A 70 -19.91 -3.47 6.76
C VAL A 70 -19.50 -3.82 5.32
N THR A 71 -18.71 -2.94 4.71
CA THR A 71 -18.22 -3.15 3.34
C THR A 71 -17.38 -4.42 3.25
N GLY A 72 -16.56 -4.73 4.27
CA GLY A 72 -15.78 -5.96 4.34
C GLY A 72 -16.65 -7.22 4.44
N VAL A 73 -17.76 -7.18 5.18
CA VAL A 73 -18.74 -8.29 5.24
C VAL A 73 -19.34 -8.51 3.84
N VAL A 74 -19.83 -7.44 3.21
CA VAL A 74 -20.43 -7.52 1.86
C VAL A 74 -19.44 -8.02 0.81
N LEU A 75 -18.19 -7.55 0.85
CA LEU A 75 -17.14 -8.01 -0.06
C LEU A 75 -16.77 -9.49 0.17
N SER A 76 -16.91 -9.99 1.40
CA SER A 76 -16.75 -11.42 1.70
C SER A 76 -17.86 -12.24 1.05
N GLU A 77 -19.12 -11.79 1.16
CA GLU A 77 -20.26 -12.44 0.48
C GLU A 77 -20.10 -12.41 -1.06
N LEU A 78 -19.68 -11.27 -1.63
CA LEU A 78 -19.38 -11.15 -3.05
C LEU A 78 -18.27 -12.12 -3.49
N ALA A 79 -17.28 -12.36 -2.64
CA ALA A 79 -16.22 -13.32 -2.93
C ALA A 79 -16.71 -14.77 -2.84
N GLU A 80 -17.59 -15.10 -1.88
CA GLU A 80 -18.22 -16.42 -1.77
C GLU A 80 -19.11 -16.74 -2.99
N LEU A 81 -19.71 -15.72 -3.59
CA LEU A 81 -20.51 -15.82 -4.82
C LEU A 81 -19.67 -15.79 -6.11
N ASP A 82 -18.33 -15.77 -6.01
CA ASP A 82 -17.38 -15.66 -7.13
C ASP A 82 -17.59 -14.40 -8.00
N LEU A 83 -18.15 -13.33 -7.41
CA LEU A 83 -18.38 -12.05 -8.08
C LEU A 83 -17.17 -11.12 -7.97
N VAL A 84 -16.29 -11.34 -6.98
CA VAL A 84 -14.98 -10.68 -6.81
C VAL A 84 -13.94 -11.71 -6.37
N ARG A 85 -12.64 -11.44 -6.55
CA ARG A 85 -11.57 -12.29 -6.00
C ARG A 85 -10.98 -11.67 -4.75
N SER A 86 -11.01 -12.39 -3.64
CA SER A 86 -10.15 -12.03 -2.50
C SER A 86 -8.68 -12.22 -2.90
N VAL A 87 -7.87 -11.18 -2.75
CA VAL A 87 -6.42 -11.24 -3.00
C VAL A 87 -5.69 -11.14 -1.67
N CYS A 88 -5.05 -12.22 -1.26
CA CYS A 88 -4.04 -12.20 -0.21
C CYS A 88 -2.70 -11.83 -0.85
N ALA A 89 -1.93 -10.93 -0.25
CA ALA A 89 -0.61 -10.55 -0.78
C ALA A 89 0.40 -11.67 -0.45
N PRO A 90 0.93 -12.45 -1.43
CA PRO A 90 2.04 -13.34 -1.13
C PRO A 90 3.36 -12.60 -1.39
N ALA A 91 4.31 -12.74 -0.47
CA ALA A 91 5.66 -12.21 -0.63
C ALA A 91 6.31 -12.68 -1.95
N ARG A 92 6.64 -11.74 -2.86
CA ARG A 92 7.38 -12.02 -4.11
C ARG A 92 8.33 -10.88 -4.48
N ALA A 93 9.34 -10.64 -3.63
CA ALA A 93 10.40 -9.66 -3.89
C ALA A 93 11.10 -9.87 -5.24
N GLU A 94 11.29 -11.13 -5.63
CA GLU A 94 11.90 -11.53 -6.89
C GLU A 94 11.11 -11.02 -8.11
N ARG A 95 9.77 -11.11 -8.09
CA ARG A 95 8.92 -10.64 -9.19
C ARG A 95 8.96 -9.12 -9.37
N LEU A 96 9.04 -8.39 -8.26
CA LEU A 96 9.10 -6.93 -8.27
C LEU A 96 10.44 -6.43 -8.82
N ARG A 97 11.55 -7.12 -8.49
CA ARG A 97 12.87 -6.84 -9.08
C ARG A 97 12.89 -7.15 -10.59
N THR A 98 12.35 -8.31 -10.99
CA THR A 98 12.25 -8.70 -12.40
C THR A 98 11.44 -7.69 -13.20
N TRP A 99 10.36 -7.14 -12.63
CA TRP A 99 9.60 -6.07 -13.27
C TRP A 99 10.33 -4.73 -13.33
N ALA A 100 10.97 -4.29 -12.25
CA ALA A 100 11.75 -3.04 -12.25
C ALA A 100 12.84 -3.04 -13.34
N ALA A 101 13.16 -4.22 -13.89
CA ALA A 101 14.13 -4.46 -14.93
C ALA A 101 13.57 -4.85 -16.33
N LEU A 102 12.26 -5.07 -16.55
CA LEU A 102 11.74 -5.64 -17.83
C LEU A 102 10.46 -4.98 -18.39
N GLU A 103 10.36 -4.90 -19.72
CA GLU A 103 9.28 -4.26 -20.51
C GLU A 103 8.17 -5.20 -21.04
N GLN A 104 8.08 -6.49 -20.68
CA GLN A 104 7.13 -7.43 -21.31
C GLN A 104 6.08 -8.09 -20.38
N GLN A 105 4.90 -8.35 -20.97
CA GLN A 105 3.64 -8.77 -20.31
C GLN A 105 3.40 -10.30 -20.33
N VAL A 106 2.90 -10.88 -19.22
CA VAL A 106 2.36 -12.27 -19.09
C VAL A 106 1.04 -12.29 -18.27
N PRO A 107 0.01 -13.13 -18.57
CA PRO A 107 -1.34 -12.98 -18.02
C PRO A 107 -1.70 -13.81 -16.76
N VAL A 108 -2.50 -13.16 -15.88
CA VAL A 108 -3.62 -13.66 -15.04
C VAL A 108 -3.33 -14.61 -13.87
N ALA A 109 -2.80 -14.03 -12.80
CA ALA A 109 -3.36 -14.11 -11.43
C ALA A 109 -2.87 -12.85 -10.72
N VAL A 110 -3.75 -11.88 -10.44
CA VAL A 110 -3.34 -10.58 -9.90
C VAL A 110 -2.84 -10.75 -8.47
N ALA A 111 -1.53 -10.95 -8.30
CA ALA A 111 -0.88 -10.73 -7.02
C ALA A 111 -0.94 -9.23 -6.71
N VAL A 112 -1.09 -8.88 -5.43
CA VAL A 112 -0.94 -7.49 -5.00
C VAL A 112 0.27 -7.39 -4.08
N VAL A 113 1.11 -6.40 -4.32
CA VAL A 113 2.16 -6.00 -3.39
C VAL A 113 1.73 -4.72 -2.67
N LYS A 114 1.65 -4.79 -1.34
CA LYS A 114 1.34 -3.66 -0.48
C LYS A 114 2.63 -2.98 -0.03
N LEU A 115 2.88 -1.77 -0.50
CA LEU A 115 4.04 -0.93 -0.12
C LEU A 115 3.58 0.19 0.81
N LEU A 116 4.39 0.52 1.81
CA LEU A 116 4.18 1.72 2.62
C LEU A 116 5.16 2.82 2.22
N ILE A 117 4.65 4.03 2.03
CA ILE A 117 5.44 5.25 1.87
C ILE A 117 5.17 6.09 3.10
N VAL A 118 6.16 6.20 3.97
CA VAL A 118 6.01 6.85 5.27
C VAL A 118 6.88 8.09 5.29
N GLY A 119 6.30 9.26 5.55
CA GLY A 119 7.05 10.50 5.63
C GLY A 119 6.54 11.41 6.73
N THR A 120 7.43 12.25 7.25
CA THR A 120 7.03 13.32 8.18
C THR A 120 6.33 14.46 7.45
N GLN A 121 6.67 14.67 6.17
CA GLN A 121 6.07 15.68 5.31
C GLN A 121 5.06 15.05 4.33
N HIS A 122 3.83 15.54 4.36
CA HIS A 122 2.77 15.11 3.44
C HIS A 122 3.17 15.28 1.97
N GLN A 123 3.74 16.43 1.60
CA GLN A 123 4.09 16.73 0.21
C GLN A 123 5.07 15.73 -0.39
N GLN A 124 6.07 15.30 0.38
CA GLN A 124 7.04 14.29 -0.05
C GLN A 124 6.38 12.91 -0.23
N THR A 125 5.51 12.54 0.72
CA THR A 125 4.75 11.28 0.67
C THR A 125 3.82 11.23 -0.55
N HIS A 126 3.05 12.30 -0.76
CA HIS A 126 2.16 12.47 -1.90
C HIS A 126 2.92 12.39 -3.23
N HIS A 127 4.06 13.09 -3.34
CA HIS A 127 4.85 13.08 -4.57
C HIS A 127 5.48 11.72 -4.84
N ALA A 128 5.98 11.04 -3.81
CA ALA A 128 6.50 9.69 -3.91
C ALA A 128 5.42 8.70 -4.41
N LEU A 129 4.21 8.78 -3.86
CA LEU A 129 3.07 8.01 -4.35
C LEU A 129 2.73 8.31 -5.80
N ALA A 130 2.63 9.60 -6.16
CA ALA A 130 2.32 10.02 -7.52
C ALA A 130 3.37 9.53 -8.52
N THR A 131 4.65 9.57 -8.14
CA THR A 131 5.76 9.06 -8.95
C THR A 131 5.66 7.55 -9.16
N LEU A 132 5.37 6.79 -8.10
CA LEU A 132 5.23 5.34 -8.18
C LEU A 132 4.02 4.92 -9.01
N ALA A 133 2.89 5.61 -8.84
CA ALA A 133 1.64 5.29 -9.52
C ALA A 133 1.53 5.86 -10.93
N GLN A 134 2.32 6.89 -11.27
CA GLN A 134 2.19 7.71 -12.50
C GLN A 134 0.83 8.39 -12.65
N GLU A 135 0.08 8.50 -11.55
CA GLU A 135 -1.23 9.13 -11.43
C GLU A 135 -1.32 9.77 -10.05
N GLY A 136 -2.24 10.72 -9.86
CA GLY A 136 -2.45 11.35 -8.56
C GLY A 136 -2.96 10.33 -7.53
N PRO A 137 -2.36 10.25 -6.32
CA PRO A 137 -2.89 9.39 -5.28
C PRO A 137 -4.25 9.91 -4.82
N TRP A 138 -5.10 8.99 -4.36
CA TRP A 138 -6.40 9.34 -3.81
C TRP A 138 -6.33 9.36 -2.29
N ARG A 139 -6.95 10.35 -1.66
CA ARG A 139 -6.93 10.51 -0.22
C ARG A 139 -8.00 9.66 0.43
N LEU A 140 -7.58 8.79 1.34
CA LEU A 140 -8.44 7.89 2.11
C LEU A 140 -8.83 8.51 3.46
N GLN A 141 -7.92 9.21 4.10
CA GLN A 141 -8.14 9.84 5.40
C GLN A 141 -7.39 11.19 5.46
N ASN A 142 -8.01 12.19 6.11
CA ASN A 142 -7.43 13.53 6.22
C ASN A 142 -6.47 13.67 7.41
N ASP A 143 -6.81 13.10 8.56
CA ASP A 143 -6.01 13.18 9.79
C ASP A 143 -6.04 11.86 10.59
N PRO A 144 -4.90 11.17 10.77
CA PRO A 144 -3.65 11.38 10.04
C PRO A 144 -3.85 11.22 8.52
N CYS A 145 -2.99 11.83 7.72
CA CYS A 145 -3.18 11.78 6.27
C CYS A 145 -2.75 10.41 5.71
N VAL A 146 -3.73 9.69 5.18
CA VAL A 146 -3.56 8.42 4.49
C VAL A 146 -3.99 8.57 3.05
N GLU A 147 -3.07 8.29 2.13
CA GLU A 147 -3.29 8.33 0.69
C GLU A 147 -3.04 6.95 0.09
N VAL A 148 -3.77 6.63 -0.96
CA VAL A 148 -3.71 5.34 -1.66
C VAL A 148 -3.34 5.62 -3.10
N ALA A 149 -2.31 4.93 -3.57
CA ALA A 149 -1.95 4.92 -4.97
C ALA A 149 -1.86 3.47 -5.43
N THR A 150 -2.30 3.20 -6.64
CA THR A 150 -2.29 1.85 -7.18
C THR A 150 -1.75 1.87 -8.59
N ARG A 151 -1.02 0.82 -8.97
CA ARG A 151 -0.51 0.69 -10.32
C ARG A 151 -0.42 -0.75 -10.73
N ARG A 152 -0.89 -1.05 -11.94
CA ARG A 152 -0.56 -2.30 -12.62
C ARG A 152 0.93 -2.29 -12.93
N ILE A 153 1.67 -3.13 -12.23
CA ILE A 153 3.11 -3.32 -12.40
C ILE A 153 3.33 -4.33 -13.53
N ALA A 154 2.81 -5.54 -13.39
CA ALA A 154 2.80 -6.56 -14.44
C ALA A 154 1.36 -7.02 -14.69
N PRO A 155 1.04 -7.75 -15.78
CA PRO A 155 -0.35 -8.14 -16.02
C PRO A 155 -0.90 -9.12 -14.97
N ASP A 156 -0.04 -9.71 -14.15
CA ASP A 156 -0.38 -10.53 -12.99
C ASP A 156 0.08 -9.90 -11.65
N LEU A 157 0.48 -8.62 -11.62
CA LEU A 157 0.94 -7.95 -10.39
C LEU A 157 0.45 -6.50 -10.33
N ASP A 158 -0.36 -6.20 -9.32
CA ASP A 158 -0.72 -4.85 -8.93
C ASP A 158 0.14 -4.40 -7.75
N MET A 159 0.56 -3.15 -7.74
CA MET A 159 1.03 -2.47 -6.54
C MET A 159 -0.08 -1.65 -5.94
N LEU A 160 -0.18 -1.76 -4.62
CA LEU A 160 -0.90 -0.85 -3.79
C LEU A 160 0.11 -0.16 -2.87
N ALA A 161 0.26 1.14 -3.01
CA ALA A 161 1.11 1.96 -2.15
C ALA A 161 0.22 2.78 -1.22
N LEU A 162 0.47 2.69 0.09
CA LEU A 162 -0.16 3.53 1.10
C LEU A 162 0.82 4.60 1.55
N GLY A 163 0.45 5.85 1.31
CA GLY A 163 1.14 7.01 1.84
C GLY A 163 0.63 7.31 3.22
N VAL A 164 1.54 7.42 4.18
CA VAL A 164 1.25 7.71 5.58
C VAL A 164 2.09 8.90 6.00
N SER A 165 1.44 9.99 6.40
CA SER A 165 2.12 11.19 6.89
C SER A 165 1.44 11.80 8.11
N GLY A 166 2.23 12.48 8.94
CA GLY A 166 1.77 13.08 10.20
C GLY A 166 1.36 12.06 11.27
N LEU A 167 1.79 10.81 11.13
CA LEU A 167 1.30 9.68 11.92
C LEU A 167 2.25 9.41 13.09
N GLY A 168 1.83 9.80 14.30
CA GLY A 168 2.61 9.55 15.53
C GLY A 168 2.72 8.07 15.88
N GLY A 169 3.74 7.68 16.66
CA GLY A 169 4.01 6.27 16.98
C GLY A 169 2.86 5.50 17.64
N GLY A 170 1.98 6.19 18.37
CA GLY A 170 0.85 5.59 19.11
C GLY A 170 -0.46 5.44 18.35
N SER A 171 -0.51 5.78 17.05
CA SER A 171 -1.75 5.72 16.28
C SER A 171 -2.20 4.27 15.99
N SER A 172 -3.50 4.01 16.11
CA SER A 172 -4.12 2.71 15.78
C SER A 172 -3.99 2.33 14.30
N VAL A 173 -3.86 3.33 13.41
CA VAL A 173 -3.72 3.16 11.95
C VAL A 173 -2.51 2.31 11.58
N TRP A 174 -1.45 2.30 12.40
CA TRP A 174 -0.25 1.50 12.17
C TRP A 174 -0.54 0.01 12.04
N SER A 175 -1.49 -0.51 12.83
CA SER A 175 -1.79 -1.94 12.83
C SER A 175 -2.33 -2.41 11.46
N ASP A 176 -3.21 -1.62 10.85
CA ASP A 176 -3.78 -1.91 9.54
C ASP A 176 -2.84 -1.53 8.39
N ALA A 177 -2.05 -0.46 8.55
CA ALA A 177 -1.01 -0.09 7.59
C ALA A 177 0.04 -1.20 7.46
N CYS A 178 0.59 -1.68 8.57
CA CYS A 178 1.67 -2.68 8.57
C CYS A 178 1.20 -4.09 8.18
N ARG A 179 -0.07 -4.43 8.37
CA ARG A 179 -0.61 -5.76 8.06
C ARG A 179 -0.35 -6.14 6.60
N GLU A 180 0.33 -7.25 6.38
CA GLU A 180 0.71 -7.77 5.04
C GLU A 180 1.51 -6.77 4.18
N ALA A 181 2.13 -5.75 4.78
CA ALA A 181 3.02 -4.86 4.06
C ALA A 181 4.26 -5.63 3.60
N PHE A 182 4.53 -5.56 2.31
CA PHE A 182 5.74 -6.12 1.70
C PHE A 182 7.01 -5.43 2.21
N GLY A 183 6.90 -4.13 2.46
CA GLY A 183 7.94 -3.30 3.07
C GLY A 183 7.52 -1.84 3.08
N ALA A 184 8.42 -1.00 3.57
CA ALA A 184 8.21 0.43 3.69
C ALA A 184 9.42 1.24 3.20
N VAL A 185 9.14 2.36 2.55
CA VAL A 185 10.11 3.44 2.32
C VAL A 185 9.82 4.53 3.34
N VAL A 186 10.78 4.80 4.23
CA VAL A 186 10.71 5.90 5.19
C VAL A 186 11.44 7.10 4.60
N ILE A 187 10.72 8.18 4.32
CA ILE A 187 11.22 9.41 3.73
C ILE A 187 11.44 10.43 4.83
N THR A 188 12.63 11.03 4.87
CA THR A 188 12.97 12.10 5.81
C THR A 188 14.07 12.99 5.25
N GLY A 189 14.25 14.19 5.79
CA GLY A 189 15.39 15.06 5.47
C GLY A 189 16.64 14.71 6.29
N PRO A 190 17.80 15.32 5.97
CA PRO A 190 19.07 15.02 6.64
C PRO A 190 19.22 15.73 8.00
N SER A 191 18.30 16.61 8.38
CA SER A 191 18.42 17.39 9.62
C SER A 191 18.19 16.50 10.86
N PRO A 192 18.90 16.72 11.99
CA PRO A 192 18.71 15.93 13.21
C PRO A 192 17.25 15.89 13.71
N GLU A 193 16.51 16.98 13.55
CA GLU A 193 15.09 17.07 13.94
C GLU A 193 14.21 16.16 13.07
N GLU A 194 14.39 16.19 11.75
CA GLU A 194 13.64 15.33 10.82
C GLU A 194 14.01 13.85 11.00
N LEU A 195 15.29 13.54 11.20
CA LEU A 195 15.76 12.18 11.51
C LEU A 195 15.14 11.65 12.81
N THR A 196 15.06 12.50 13.84
CA THR A 196 14.44 12.14 15.12
C THR A 196 12.94 11.93 14.96
N SER A 197 12.25 12.77 14.19
CA SER A 197 10.81 12.64 13.93
C SER A 197 10.49 11.34 13.17
N ALA A 198 11.29 10.97 12.17
CA ALA A 198 11.11 9.74 11.41
C ALA A 198 11.43 8.47 12.21
N ARG A 199 12.20 8.58 13.31
CA ARG A 199 12.60 7.44 14.16
C ARG A 199 11.40 6.76 14.81
N GLU A 200 10.37 7.49 15.21
CA GLU A 200 9.17 6.89 15.82
C GLU A 200 8.47 5.96 14.82
N SER A 201 8.17 6.46 13.62
CA SER A 201 7.53 5.66 12.56
C SER A 201 8.38 4.44 12.19
N LEU A 202 9.70 4.62 12.09
CA LEU A 202 10.65 3.52 11.85
C LEU A 202 10.58 2.46 12.96
N SER A 203 10.50 2.88 14.23
CA SER A 203 10.42 1.96 15.37
C SER A 203 9.14 1.12 15.32
N THR A 204 8.01 1.75 14.97
CA THR A 204 6.71 1.07 14.81
C THR A 204 6.73 0.07 13.65
N LEU A 205 7.28 0.45 12.50
CA LEU A 205 7.44 -0.45 11.35
C LEU A 205 8.29 -1.68 11.71
N ARG A 206 9.41 -1.47 12.39
CA ARG A 206 10.30 -2.56 12.83
C ARG A 206 9.64 -3.47 13.86
N ALA A 207 8.89 -2.89 14.81
CA ALA A 207 8.14 -3.67 15.80
C ALA A 207 7.05 -4.53 15.14
N ALA A 208 6.45 -4.05 14.05
CA ALA A 208 5.50 -4.79 13.23
C ALA A 208 6.16 -5.81 12.28
N GLY A 209 7.49 -5.91 12.27
CA GLY A 209 8.23 -6.82 11.39
C GLY A 209 8.24 -6.39 9.92
N VAL A 210 7.90 -5.15 9.61
CA VAL A 210 7.86 -4.63 8.24
C VAL A 210 9.30 -4.34 7.79
N PRO A 211 9.76 -4.90 6.65
CA PRO A 211 11.05 -4.57 6.07
C PRO A 211 11.11 -3.10 5.65
N VAL A 212 12.23 -2.42 5.93
CA VAL A 212 12.35 -0.97 5.72
C VAL A 212 13.59 -0.58 4.92
N VAL A 213 13.44 0.47 4.12
CA VAL A 213 14.53 1.28 3.56
C VAL A 213 14.31 2.73 3.97
N VAL A 214 15.39 3.45 4.27
CA VAL A 214 15.33 4.87 4.57
C VAL A 214 15.78 5.66 3.34
N LEU A 215 14.93 6.56 2.85
CA LEU A 215 15.25 7.55 1.83
C LEU A 215 15.49 8.89 2.52
N ILE A 216 16.75 9.34 2.52
CA ILE A 216 17.13 10.69 2.94
C ILE A 216 16.95 11.62 1.74
N HIS A 217 15.90 12.44 1.81
CA HIS A 217 15.66 13.48 0.84
C HIS A 217 16.75 14.54 0.90
N HIS A 218 17.52 14.67 -0.17
CA HIS A 218 18.53 15.72 -0.29
C HIS A 218 18.54 16.26 -1.72
N ASP A 219 18.31 17.56 -1.88
CA ASP A 219 18.26 18.29 -3.15
C ASP A 219 19.45 19.25 -3.34
N ALA A 220 20.32 19.37 -2.32
CA ALA A 220 21.40 20.33 -2.28
C ALA A 220 22.76 19.74 -2.66
N GLU A 221 23.71 20.62 -3.01
CA GLU A 221 25.12 20.27 -3.12
C GLU A 221 25.71 20.18 -1.70
N GLY A 222 25.85 18.96 -1.19
CA GLY A 222 26.42 18.67 0.12
C GLY A 222 26.58 17.16 0.33
N GLU A 223 27.52 16.77 1.18
CA GLU A 223 27.63 15.37 1.59
C GLU A 223 26.69 15.12 2.77
N VAL A 224 25.88 14.06 2.66
CA VAL A 224 25.07 13.55 3.76
C VAL A 224 25.90 12.48 4.48
N ASP A 225 26.21 12.73 5.75
CA ASP A 225 26.89 11.76 6.61
C ASP A 225 25.94 10.60 6.95
N THR A 226 26.15 9.44 6.30
CA THR A 226 25.34 8.24 6.51
C THR A 226 25.53 7.64 7.90
N ASP A 227 26.67 7.83 8.54
CA ASP A 227 26.94 7.30 9.88
C ASP A 227 26.16 8.11 10.92
N MET A 228 26.12 9.44 10.76
CA MET A 228 25.25 10.31 11.54
C MET A 228 23.77 9.91 11.37
N VAL A 229 23.30 9.73 10.13
CA VAL A 229 21.92 9.30 9.85
C VAL A 229 21.60 7.99 10.57
N ARG A 230 22.48 6.99 10.45
CA ARG A 230 22.32 5.69 11.11
C ARG A 230 22.26 5.82 12.63
N ALA A 231 23.16 6.61 13.21
CA ALA A 231 23.21 6.84 14.66
C ALA A 231 21.94 7.55 15.17
N CYS A 232 21.50 8.63 14.51
CA CYS A 232 20.31 9.39 14.89
C CYS A 232 19.05 8.52 14.84
N MET A 233 18.89 7.74 13.78
CA MET A 233 17.70 6.90 13.56
C MET A 233 17.77 5.53 14.26
N GLY A 234 18.91 5.16 14.85
CA GLY A 234 19.10 3.84 15.48
C GLY A 234 18.99 2.69 14.48
N LEU A 235 19.55 2.88 13.29
CA LEU A 235 19.49 1.92 12.19
C LEU A 235 20.54 0.82 12.36
N PRO A 236 20.17 -0.47 12.23
CA PRO A 236 21.12 -1.55 12.07
C PRO A 236 21.98 -1.36 10.80
N ASP A 237 23.21 -1.88 10.82
CA ASP A 237 24.15 -1.79 9.70
C ASP A 237 23.58 -2.31 8.37
N HIS A 238 22.72 -3.34 8.44
CA HIS A 238 22.10 -3.94 7.26
C HIS A 238 20.87 -3.19 6.73
N THR A 239 20.34 -2.19 7.45
CA THR A 239 19.21 -1.41 6.93
C THR A 239 19.69 -0.50 5.82
N PRO A 240 19.10 -0.55 4.61
CA PRO A 240 19.51 0.30 3.51
C PRO A 240 19.14 1.76 3.78
N VAL A 241 20.09 2.64 3.47
CA VAL A 241 19.93 4.10 3.49
C VAL A 241 20.28 4.60 2.10
N VAL A 242 19.32 5.26 1.46
CA VAL A 242 19.45 5.85 0.13
C VAL A 242 19.40 7.36 0.29
N ILE A 243 20.37 8.06 -0.29
CA ILE A 243 20.37 9.53 -0.35
C ILE A 243 19.90 9.90 -1.75
N GLY A 244 18.84 10.71 -1.86
CA GLY A 244 18.34 11.10 -3.17
C GLY A 244 17.18 12.08 -3.12
N ASP A 245 16.82 12.62 -4.29
CA ASP A 245 15.72 13.55 -4.42
C ASP A 245 14.38 12.79 -4.58
N VAL A 246 13.48 12.96 -3.61
CA VAL A 246 12.13 12.37 -3.63
C VAL A 246 11.29 12.90 -4.80
N TYR A 247 11.58 14.13 -5.26
CA TYR A 247 10.90 14.74 -6.39
C TYR A 247 11.37 14.21 -7.75
N ARG A 248 12.44 13.40 -7.76
CA ARG A 248 12.99 12.74 -8.94
C ARG A 248 12.89 11.21 -8.80
N ARG A 249 14.02 10.50 -8.85
CA ARG A 249 14.07 9.03 -8.88
C ARG A 249 14.33 8.40 -7.51
N GLY A 250 14.48 9.19 -6.44
CA GLY A 250 14.90 8.70 -5.12
C GLY A 250 13.98 7.62 -4.54
N VAL A 251 12.67 7.74 -4.71
CA VAL A 251 11.72 6.70 -4.23
C VAL A 251 11.89 5.36 -4.98
N CYS A 252 12.17 5.42 -6.28
CA CYS A 252 12.41 4.22 -7.08
C CYS A 252 13.72 3.54 -6.69
N GLU A 253 14.77 4.34 -6.43
CA GLU A 253 16.08 3.86 -5.95
C GLU A 253 15.96 3.19 -4.58
N ALA A 254 15.25 3.82 -3.64
CA ALA A 254 14.94 3.23 -2.35
C ALA A 254 14.19 1.89 -2.50
N LEU A 255 13.18 1.82 -3.37
CA LEU A 255 12.43 0.60 -3.61
C LEU A 255 13.30 -0.53 -4.19
N MET A 256 14.24 -0.21 -5.09
CA MET A 256 15.21 -1.18 -5.62
C MET A 256 16.10 -1.76 -4.51
N ASP A 257 16.55 -0.91 -3.59
CA ASP A 257 17.37 -1.31 -2.44
C ASP A 257 16.60 -2.16 -1.42
N LEU A 258 15.33 -1.83 -1.18
CA LEU A 258 14.42 -2.64 -0.37
C LEU A 258 14.24 -4.03 -0.98
N CYS A 259 13.94 -4.10 -2.29
CA CYS A 259 13.78 -5.37 -2.99
C CYS A 259 15.06 -6.21 -2.92
N SER A 260 16.22 -5.58 -3.15
CA SER A 260 17.53 -6.24 -3.09
C SER A 260 17.80 -6.86 -1.72
N THR A 261 17.49 -6.12 -0.67
CA THR A 261 17.64 -6.59 0.72
C THR A 261 16.73 -7.77 1.02
N LEU A 262 15.49 -7.73 0.54
CA LEU A 262 14.52 -8.82 0.72
C LEU A 262 14.91 -10.10 -0.01
N MET A 263 15.43 -10.00 -1.23
CA MET A 263 15.87 -11.17 -1.98
C MET A 263 17.08 -11.86 -1.36
N ASN A 264 17.96 -11.10 -0.71
CA ASN A 264 19.13 -11.66 -0.03
C ASN A 264 18.82 -12.17 1.40
N GLY A 265 17.54 -12.34 1.74
CA GLY A 265 17.12 -12.83 3.06
C GLY A 265 17.39 -11.84 4.20
N GLY A 266 17.41 -10.54 3.91
CA GLY A 266 17.72 -9.49 4.88
C GLY A 266 19.20 -9.31 5.18
N ARG A 267 20.10 -9.95 4.42
CA ARG A 267 21.56 -9.79 4.53
C ARG A 267 22.11 -9.11 3.28
N ARG A 268 22.98 -8.12 3.42
CA ARG A 268 23.84 -7.65 2.32
C ARG A 268 25.18 -8.37 2.41
#